data_AF-A0A3C1JS47-F1
#
_entry.id   AF-A0A3C1JS47-F1
#
_cell.length_a   1.000
_cell.length_b   1.000
_cell.length_c   1.000
_cell.angle_alpha   90.00
_cell.angle_beta   90.00
_cell.angle_gamma   90.00
#
_symmetry.space_group_name_H-M   'P 1'
#
loop_
_entity.id
_entity.type
_entity.pdbx_description
1 polymer ?
#
loop_
_entity_poly.entity_id
_entity_poly.type
_entity_poly.pdbx_seq_one_letter_code
_entity_poly.pdbx_strand_id
1 'polypeptide(L)' 'AILPVIPLLGLEIPQLFGGAIITETIFTWPGMGRLFFEGISKNDWPLVQAITMLSAFLVVGGNLLADLAYAVVDPRIRYE' A
#
# COMPACT_ATOMS: atom_id res chain seq x y z
N ALA A 1 16.91 -14.23 12.00
CA ALA A 1 16.50 -14.17 10.58
C ALA A 1 15.50 -13.03 10.41
N ILE A 2 15.96 -11.81 10.20
CA ILE A 2 15.10 -10.61 9.98
C ILE A 2 15.00 -10.23 8.50
N LEU A 3 15.90 -10.75 7.67
CA LEU A 3 15.96 -10.48 6.23
C LEU A 3 14.60 -10.63 5.49
N PRO A 4 13.77 -11.69 5.70
CA PRO A 4 12.50 -11.78 4.99
C PRO A 4 11.40 -10.85 5.52
N VAL A 5 11.59 -10.24 6.70
CA VAL A 5 10.56 -9.40 7.34
C VAL A 5 10.50 -8.01 6.69
N ILE A 6 11.62 -7.47 6.22
CA ILE A 6 11.71 -6.11 5.68
C ILE A 6 10.86 -5.94 4.39
N PRO A 7 10.95 -6.83 3.38
CA PRO A 7 10.11 -6.75 2.19
C PRO A 7 8.62 -6.97 2.49
N LEU A 8 8.30 -7.87 3.42
CA LEU A 8 6.93 -8.13 3.84
C LEU A 8 6.28 -6.88 4.43
N LEU A 9 7.01 -6.12 5.25
CA LEU A 9 6.52 -4.84 5.79
C LEU A 9 6.33 -3.77 4.71
N GLY A 10 7.15 -3.77 3.66
CA GLY A 10 6.97 -2.88 2.51
C GLY A 10 5.66 -3.10 1.77
N LEU A 11 5.17 -4.34 1.71
CA LEU A 11 3.90 -4.71 1.10
C LEU A 11 2.68 -4.37 1.96
N GLU A 12 2.84 -4.23 3.28
CA GLU A 12 1.77 -3.82 4.19
C GLU A 12 1.38 -2.34 4.01
N ILE A 13 2.33 -1.48 3.60
CA ILE A 13 2.10 -0.04 3.40
C ILE A 13 0.87 0.22 2.50
N PRO A 14 0.82 -0.25 1.24
CA PRO A 14 -0.35 -0.02 0.38
C PRO A 14 -1.63 -0.66 0.94
N GLN A 15 -1.54 -1.75 1.73
CA GLN A 15 -2.72 -2.34 2.36
C GLN A 15 -3.32 -1.44 3.44
N LEU A 16 -2.48 -0.75 4.22
CA LEU A 16 -2.95 0.22 5.22
C LEU A 16 -3.73 1.38 4.57
N PHE A 17 -3.29 1.84 3.40
CA PHE A 17 -3.98 2.89 2.63
C PHE A 17 -5.22 2.36 1.89
N GLY A 18 -5.23 1.09 1.47
CA GLY A 18 -6.42 0.43 0.94
C GLY A 18 -7.58 0.37 1.96
N GLY A 19 -7.24 0.49 3.25
CA GLY A 19 -8.19 0.63 4.33
C GLY A 19 -8.97 -0.66 4.62
N ALA A 20 -9.70 -0.64 5.73
CA ALA A 20 -10.58 -1.74 6.11
C ALA A 20 -11.99 -1.49 5.56
N ILE A 21 -12.17 -1.67 4.24
CA ILE A 21 -13.41 -1.37 3.48
C ILE A 21 -14.68 -1.79 4.23
N ILE A 22 -14.66 -2.99 4.81
CA ILE A 22 -15.80 -3.55 5.56
C ILE A 22 -16.12 -2.69 6.78
N THR A 23 -15.12 -2.36 7.58
CA THR A 23 -15.31 -1.55 8.80
C THR A 23 -15.67 -0.11 8.47
N GLU A 24 -15.07 0.47 7.43
CA GLU A 24 -15.39 1.84 6.99
C GLU A 24 -16.82 1.96 6.48
N THR A 25 -17.32 0.93 5.79
CA THR A 25 -18.68 0.89 5.26
C THR A 25 -19.71 0.68 6.37
N ILE A 26 -19.46 -0.23 7.32
CA ILE A 26 -20.40 -0.52 8.42
C ILE A 26 -20.48 0.64 9.42
N PHE A 27 -19.34 1.19 9.81
CA PHE A 27 -19.29 2.29 10.78
C PHE A 27 -19.41 3.68 10.15
N THR A 28 -19.60 3.76 8.83
CA THR A 28 -19.69 5.03 8.09
C THR A 28 -18.45 5.92 8.32
N TRP A 29 -17.29 5.32 8.61
CA TRP A 29 -16.05 6.05 8.79
C TRP A 29 -15.58 6.62 7.44
N PRO A 30 -15.22 7.91 7.36
CA PRO A 30 -14.71 8.48 6.12
C PRO A 30 -13.29 7.96 5.84
N GLY A 31 -13.16 7.04 4.90
CA GLY A 31 -11.90 6.38 4.54
C GLY A 31 -11.75 6.14 3.03
N MET A 32 -10.53 5.85 2.59
CA MET A 32 -10.21 5.66 1.17
C MET A 32 -10.79 4.37 0.60
N GLY A 33 -10.90 3.30 1.41
CA GLY A 33 -11.51 2.04 1.01
C GLY A 33 -13.01 2.19 0.73
N ARG A 34 -13.70 2.96 1.57
CA ARG A 34 -15.11 3.32 1.35
C ARG A 34 -15.29 4.20 0.11
N LEU A 35 -14.43 5.20 -0.11
CA LEU A 35 -14.47 6.04 -1.31
C LEU A 35 -14.28 5.24 -2.60
N PHE A 36 -13.39 4.24 -2.57
CA PHE A 36 -13.19 3.32 -3.68
C PHE A 36 -14.47 2.53 -3.99
N PHE A 37 -15.11 1.96 -2.96
CA PHE A 37 -16.36 1.21 -3.12
C PHE A 37 -17.51 2.08 -3.62
N GLU A 38 -17.59 3.33 -3.14
CA GLU A 38 -18.58 4.30 -3.60
C GLU A 38 -18.36 4.69 -5.07
N GLY A 39 -17.10 4.87 -5.49
CA GLY A 39 -16.75 5.13 -6.88
C GLY A 39 -17.21 4.01 -7.82
N ILE A 40 -16.99 2.76 -7.43
CA ILE A 40 -17.49 1.59 -8.19
C ILE A 40 -19.02 1.62 -8.25
N SER A 41 -19.69 1.84 -7.11
CA SER A 41 -21.15 1.84 -7.02
C SER A 41 -21.80 2.95 -7.86
N LYS A 42 -21.13 4.09 -8.00
CA LYS A 42 -21.57 5.24 -8.80
C LYS A 42 -21.07 5.21 -10.25
N ASN A 43 -20.36 4.18 -10.67
CA ASN A 43 -19.66 4.10 -11.97
C ASN A 43 -18.73 5.29 -12.24
N ASP A 44 -18.13 5.85 -11.19
CA ASP A 44 -17.11 6.90 -11.28
C ASP A 44 -15.74 6.25 -11.49
N TRP A 45 -15.50 5.81 -12.73
CA TRP A 45 -14.24 5.19 -13.13
C TRP A 45 -13.01 6.10 -12.94
N PRO A 46 -13.08 7.42 -13.20
CA PRO A 46 -11.97 8.33 -12.88
C PRO A 46 -11.55 8.28 -11.41
N LEU A 47 -12.50 8.28 -10.47
CA LEU A 47 -12.22 8.19 -9.03
C LEU A 47 -11.54 6.85 -8.69
N VAL A 48 -12.10 5.74 -9.17
CA VAL A 48 -11.55 4.39 -8.95
C VAL A 48 -10.13 4.28 -9.50
N GLN A 49 -9.88 4.84 -10.69
CA GLN A 49 -8.57 4.84 -11.32
C GLN A 49 -7.57 5.71 -10.55
N ALA A 50 -7.98 6.88 -10.06
CA ALA A 50 -7.11 7.75 -9.25
C ALA A 50 -6.66 7.05 -7.95
N ILE A 51 -7.59 6.41 -7.24
CA ILE A 51 -7.29 5.64 -6.03
C ILE A 51 -6.38 4.45 -6.36
N THR A 52 -6.66 3.72 -7.44
CA THR A 52 -5.83 2.59 -7.89
C THR A 52 -4.40 3.04 -8.23
N MET A 53 -4.26 4.18 -8.92
CA MET A 53 -2.96 4.71 -9.33
C MET A 53 -2.15 5.19 -8.12
N LEU A 54 -2.80 5.79 -7.12
CA LEU A 54 -2.17 6.11 -5.84
C LEU A 54 -1.69 4.85 -5.12
N SER A 55 -2.53 3.81 -5.04
CA SER A 55 -2.15 2.52 -4.45
C SER A 55 -0.97 1.88 -5.18
N ALA A 56 -0.94 1.92 -6.51
CA ALA A 56 0.19 1.43 -7.29
C ALA A 56 1.49 2.21 -6.99
N PHE A 57 1.41 3.53 -6.85
CA PHE A 57 2.55 4.35 -6.45
C PHE A 57 3.05 3.99 -5.04
N LEU A 58 2.13 3.74 -4.10
CA LEU A 58 2.47 3.29 -2.75
C LEU A 58 3.10 1.89 -2.73
N VAL A 59 2.66 0.97 -3.59
CA VAL A 59 3.28 -0.35 -3.75
C VAL A 59 4.74 -0.19 -4.21
N VAL A 60 4.97 0.59 -5.27
CA VAL A 60 6.33 0.80 -5.80
C VAL A 60 7.20 1.52 -4.78
N GLY A 61 6.68 2.57 -4.13
CA GLY A 61 7.38 3.30 -3.08
C GLY A 61 7.69 2.44 -1.86
N GLY A 62 6.74 1.59 -1.42
CA GLY A 62 6.92 0.67 -0.30
C GLY A 62 7.96 -0.41 -0.58
N ASN A 63 7.97 -0.97 -1.79
CA ASN A 63 9.03 -1.90 -2.22
C ASN A 63 10.39 -1.21 -2.28
N LEU A 64 10.47 0.00 -2.85
CA LEU A 64 11.72 0.76 -2.90
C LEU A 64 12.26 1.09 -1.50
N LEU A 65 11.38 1.46 -0.56
CA LEU A 65 11.74 1.69 0.83
C LEU A 65 12.23 0.40 1.50
N ALA A 66 11.60 -0.74 1.21
CA ALA A 66 12.03 -2.02 1.74
C ALA A 66 13.41 -2.42 1.19
N ASP A 67 13.66 -2.23 -0.10
CA ASP A 67 14.96 -2.50 -0.72
C ASP A 67 16.06 -1.61 -0.13
N LEU A 68 15.76 -0.32 0.07
CA LEU A 68 16.69 0.61 0.71
C LEU A 68 16.96 0.23 2.18
N ALA A 69 15.91 -0.14 2.93
CA ALA A 69 16.05 -0.62 4.30
C ALA A 69 16.88 -1.91 4.36
N TYR A 70 16.72 -2.80 3.39
CA TYR A 70 17.52 -4.00 3.26
C TYR A 70 19.00 -3.68 3.01
N ALA A 71 19.30 -2.72 2.13
CA ALA A 71 20.67 -2.26 1.87
C ALA A 71 21.33 -1.58 3.09
N VAL A 72 20.56 -0.90 3.94
CA VAL A 72 21.07 -0.28 5.18
C VAL A 72 21.29 -1.30 6.29
N VAL A 73 20.37 -2.26 6.43
CA VAL A 73 20.42 -3.29 7.49
C VAL A 73 21.50 -4.33 7.21
N ASP A 74 21.79 -4.66 5.95
CA ASP A 74 22.85 -5.59 5.59
C ASP A 74 24.01 -4.91 4.83
N PRO A 75 25.06 -4.44 5.53
CA PRO A 75 26.25 -3.87 4.90
C PRO A 75 27.12 -4.91 4.15
N ARG A 76 26.73 -6.20 4.13
CA ARG A 76 27.45 -7.25 3.36
C ARG A 76 27.04 -7.33 1.89
N ILE A 77 26.04 -6.57 1.45
CA ILE A 77 25.65 -6.42 0.02
C ILE A 77 26.56 -5.42 -0.71
N ARG A 78 27.75 -5.13 -0.18
CA ARG A 78 28.82 -4.54 -0.98
C ARG A 78 29.27 -5.61 -1.97
N TYR A 79 28.80 -5.49 -3.21
CA TYR A 79 29.37 -6.15 -4.37
C TYR A 79 30.89 -5.92 -4.34
N GLU A 80 31.65 -7.00 -4.15
CA GLU A 80 32.93 -7.15 -4.82
C GLU A 80 32.70 -7.32 -6.32
#